data_AF-A0A7L3T5J9-F1
#
_entry.id   AF-A0A7L3T5J9-F1
#
_cell.length_a   1.000
_cell.length_b   1.000
_cell.length_c   1.000
_cell.angle_alpha   90.00
_cell.angle_beta   90.00
_cell.angle_gamma   90.00
#
_symmetry.space_group_name_H-M   'P 1'
#
loop_
_entity.id
_entity.type
_entity.pdbx_description
1 polymer ?
#
loop_
_entity_poly.entity_id
_entity_poly.type
_entity_poly.pdbx_seq_one_letter_code
_entity_poly.pdbx_strand_id
1 'polypeptide(L)'
;EISEMSEKSKQNVAHGLAWSYYVGYLKIVLPRVKKSMEEFSRANPNALVCRETWKLHILVPLSCDIYDDLEKADSNIRYLTDLTETTLTRAGTKKRVYKHSLYAIRDEDKLWHCAVEYATPLQSLYAMSQDEGAAFSREERLEQAKLFYRTLEEILKGSKECVGTYRLIAYEESGEAETHFLSREILWHLRQQRHEEYTLREGNQPHNPSTTLSSTELNIQISESDLPQPLRSDCF
;
A
#
# COMPACT_ATOMS: atom_id res chain seq x y z
N GLU A 1 9.59 -22.15 -37.61
CA GLU A 1 9.75 -21.36 -36.37
C GLU A 1 8.69 -20.29 -36.11
N ILE A 2 7.64 -20.13 -36.94
CA ILE A 2 6.60 -19.09 -36.70
C ILE A 2 5.55 -19.54 -35.65
N SER A 3 5.50 -20.83 -35.29
CA SER A 3 4.55 -21.38 -34.32
C SER A 3 4.93 -21.11 -32.86
N GLU A 4 6.22 -21.21 -32.51
CA GLU A 4 6.69 -20.98 -31.13
C GLU A 4 6.62 -19.50 -30.70
N MET A 5 6.72 -18.56 -31.66
CA MET A 5 6.60 -17.12 -31.37
C MET A 5 5.16 -16.71 -31.05
N SER A 6 4.17 -17.40 -31.64
CA SER A 6 2.75 -17.24 -31.32
C SER A 6 2.46 -17.75 -29.91
N GLU A 7 3.00 -18.90 -29.52
CA GLU A 7 2.83 -19.47 -28.18
C GLU A 7 3.54 -18.65 -27.08
N LYS A 8 4.71 -18.06 -27.36
CA LYS A 8 5.36 -17.11 -26.44
C LYS A 8 4.63 -15.78 -26.30
N SER A 9 3.78 -15.40 -27.26
CA SER A 9 3.05 -14.11 -27.25
C SER A 9 1.85 -14.08 -26.31
N LYS A 10 1.25 -15.24 -26.00
CA LYS A 10 0.16 -15.36 -25.00
C LYS A 10 0.64 -15.14 -23.56
N GLN A 11 1.96 -15.06 -23.33
CA GLN A 11 2.56 -15.14 -21.99
C GLN A 11 2.47 -13.87 -21.13
N ASN A 12 1.88 -12.76 -21.60
CA ASN A 12 1.98 -11.47 -20.89
C ASN A 12 0.65 -10.74 -20.63
N VAL A 13 -0.48 -11.45 -20.54
CA VAL A 13 -1.76 -10.85 -20.13
C VAL A 13 -1.61 -10.15 -18.78
N ALA A 14 -0.93 -10.78 -17.83
CA ALA A 14 -0.63 -10.24 -16.51
C ALA A 14 0.11 -8.89 -16.55
N HIS A 15 1.06 -8.71 -17.48
CA HIS A 15 1.77 -7.44 -17.64
C HIS A 15 0.82 -6.32 -18.05
N GLY A 16 -0.03 -6.57 -19.05
CA GLY A 16 -1.05 -5.61 -19.49
C GLY A 16 -2.03 -5.28 -18.36
N LEU A 17 -2.47 -6.28 -17.60
CA LEU A 17 -3.36 -6.11 -16.46
C LEU A 17 -2.72 -5.30 -15.33
N ALA A 18 -1.45 -5.55 -14.99
CA ALA A 18 -0.72 -4.81 -13.96
C ALA A 18 -0.55 -3.33 -14.33
N TRP A 19 -0.12 -3.05 -15.56
CA TRP A 19 0.01 -1.67 -16.07
C TRP A 19 -1.34 -0.97 -16.17
N SER A 20 -2.36 -1.67 -16.66
CA SER A 20 -3.73 -1.15 -16.74
C SER A 20 -4.27 -0.80 -15.34
N TYR A 21 -4.06 -1.67 -14.35
CA TYR A 21 -4.48 -1.40 -12.98
C TYR A 21 -3.73 -0.23 -12.37
N TYR A 22 -2.41 -0.16 -12.57
CA TYR A 22 -1.60 0.93 -12.06
C TYR A 22 -1.97 2.29 -12.71
N VAL A 23 -1.88 2.40 -14.04
CA VAL A 23 -2.12 3.66 -14.78
C VAL A 23 -3.61 4.01 -14.82
N GLY A 24 -4.46 2.99 -14.87
CA GLY A 24 -5.91 3.11 -14.93
C GLY A 24 -6.55 3.47 -13.59
N TYR A 25 -5.93 3.09 -12.49
CA TYR A 25 -6.58 3.18 -11.18
C TYR A 25 -5.62 3.58 -10.06
N LEU A 26 -4.62 2.75 -9.71
CA LEU A 26 -3.83 2.96 -8.49
C LEU A 26 -3.10 4.31 -8.46
N LYS A 27 -2.46 4.72 -9.56
CA LYS A 27 -1.77 6.02 -9.66
C LYS A 27 -2.71 7.21 -9.39
N ILE A 28 -4.01 7.04 -9.64
CA ILE A 28 -5.03 8.07 -9.43
C ILE A 28 -5.48 8.07 -7.97
N VAL A 29 -5.76 6.89 -7.41
CA VAL A 29 -6.45 6.80 -6.11
C VAL A 29 -5.48 6.77 -4.93
N LEU A 30 -4.35 6.08 -5.04
CA LEU A 30 -3.41 5.87 -3.94
C LEU A 30 -2.89 7.17 -3.31
N PRO A 31 -2.49 8.21 -4.08
CA PRO A 31 -2.05 9.48 -3.49
C PRO A 31 -3.14 10.21 -2.68
N ARG A 32 -4.42 9.85 -2.87
CA ARG A 32 -5.59 10.48 -2.22
C ARG A 32 -6.14 9.69 -1.04
N VAL A 33 -5.73 8.43 -0.87
CA VAL A 33 -6.18 7.57 0.23
C VAL A 33 -5.87 8.21 1.59
N LYS A 34 -4.63 8.71 1.76
CA LYS A 34 -4.22 9.34 3.03
C LYS A 34 -5.10 10.52 3.40
N LYS A 35 -5.39 11.40 2.45
CA LYS A 35 -6.28 12.56 2.67
C LYS A 35 -7.70 12.10 3.04
N SER A 36 -8.21 11.06 2.39
CA SER A 36 -9.55 10.52 2.66
C SER A 36 -9.63 9.92 4.07
N MET A 37 -8.58 9.22 4.51
CA MET A 37 -8.46 8.72 5.88
C MET A 37 -8.37 9.86 6.92
N GLU A 38 -7.65 10.95 6.60
CA GLU A 38 -7.57 12.14 7.46
C GLU A 38 -8.92 12.81 7.67
N GLU A 39 -9.70 12.95 6.61
CA GLU A 39 -11.05 13.50 6.67
C GLU A 39 -11.97 12.62 7.52
N PHE A 40 -11.93 11.31 7.30
CA PHE A 40 -12.70 10.36 8.11
C PHE A 40 -12.30 10.40 9.59
N SER A 41 -10.99 10.42 9.90
CA SER A 41 -10.47 10.51 11.26
C SER A 41 -10.88 11.80 11.96
N ARG A 42 -10.89 12.94 11.26
CA ARG A 42 -11.37 14.22 11.81
C ARG A 42 -12.85 14.19 12.15
N ALA A 43 -13.66 13.53 11.33
CA ALA A 43 -15.09 13.34 11.58
C ALA A 43 -15.35 12.29 12.68
N ASN A 44 -14.40 11.36 12.92
CA ASN A 44 -14.54 10.24 13.86
C ASN A 44 -13.28 10.09 14.74
N PRO A 45 -13.08 10.96 15.75
CA PRO A 45 -11.84 11.02 16.53
C PRO A 45 -11.44 9.72 17.22
N ASN A 46 -12.41 8.85 17.51
CA ASN A 46 -12.19 7.59 18.24
C ASN A 46 -12.09 6.35 17.31
N ALA A 47 -12.32 6.49 15.99
CA ALA A 47 -12.40 5.34 15.09
C ALA A 47 -11.05 4.94 14.49
N LEU A 48 -10.23 5.92 14.06
CA LEU A 48 -8.91 5.65 13.50
C LEU A 48 -7.81 6.18 14.42
N VAL A 49 -7.20 5.27 15.20
CA VAL A 49 -6.21 5.63 16.23
C VAL A 49 -4.78 5.70 15.66
N CYS A 50 -4.49 4.94 14.61
CA CYS A 50 -3.13 4.78 14.08
C CYS A 50 -3.06 5.39 12.66
N ARG A 51 -2.34 6.51 12.49
CA ARG A 51 -2.16 7.12 11.14
C ARG A 51 -1.27 6.25 10.27
N GLU A 52 -0.45 5.44 10.91
CA GLU A 52 0.48 4.48 10.35
C GLU A 52 -0.24 3.35 9.62
N THR A 53 -1.50 3.06 9.95
CA THR A 53 -2.31 2.04 9.25
C THR A 53 -3.02 2.58 8.00
N TRP A 54 -2.86 3.87 7.67
CA TRP A 54 -3.58 4.53 6.57
C TRP A 54 -3.01 4.19 5.20
N LYS A 55 -3.24 2.95 4.78
CA LYS A 55 -2.90 2.43 3.46
C LYS A 55 -4.12 1.74 2.87
N LEU A 56 -4.16 1.68 1.54
CA LEU A 56 -5.06 0.78 0.84
C LEU A 56 -4.48 -0.63 0.85
N HIS A 57 -5.18 -1.56 1.47
CA HIS A 57 -4.79 -2.97 1.53
C HIS A 57 -5.40 -3.68 0.31
N ILE A 58 -4.56 -4.14 -0.60
CA ILE A 58 -4.99 -4.74 -1.86
C ILE A 58 -4.82 -6.25 -1.74
N LEU A 59 -5.94 -6.96 -1.71
CA LEU A 59 -5.99 -8.41 -1.65
C LEU A 59 -5.67 -9.01 -3.03
N VAL A 60 -4.74 -9.95 -3.04
CA VAL A 60 -4.27 -10.65 -4.25
C VAL A 60 -4.37 -12.17 -4.02
N PRO A 61 -5.59 -12.75 -4.01
CA PRO A 61 -5.76 -14.19 -3.94
C PRO A 61 -5.18 -14.84 -5.21
N LEU A 62 -4.13 -15.66 -5.06
CA LEU A 62 -3.45 -16.29 -6.19
C LEU A 62 -4.35 -17.32 -6.92
N SER A 63 -5.38 -17.83 -6.25
CA SER A 63 -6.42 -18.65 -6.87
C SER A 63 -7.32 -17.85 -7.82
N CYS A 64 -7.31 -16.50 -7.74
CA CYS A 64 -8.26 -15.58 -8.38
C CYS A 64 -9.71 -15.73 -7.90
N ASP A 65 -9.95 -16.38 -6.76
CA ASP A 65 -11.27 -16.44 -6.16
C ASP A 65 -11.55 -15.11 -5.44
N ILE A 66 -12.44 -14.31 -6.04
CA ILE A 66 -12.82 -12.97 -5.55
C ILE A 66 -14.26 -13.00 -5.11
N TYR A 67 -14.50 -12.43 -3.94
CA TYR A 67 -15.84 -12.21 -3.40
C TYR A 67 -16.25 -10.75 -3.59
N ASP A 68 -17.49 -10.53 -4.03
CA ASP A 68 -18.06 -9.18 -4.13
C ASP A 68 -18.31 -8.56 -2.74
N ASP A 69 -18.45 -9.41 -1.73
CA ASP A 69 -18.80 -9.04 -0.36
C ASP A 69 -17.84 -9.69 0.63
N LEU A 70 -16.97 -8.86 1.24
CA LEU A 70 -15.98 -9.31 2.21
C LEU A 70 -16.62 -9.85 3.50
N GLU A 71 -17.83 -9.39 3.86
CA GLU A 71 -18.53 -9.88 5.06
C GLU A 71 -19.04 -11.32 4.87
N LYS A 72 -19.27 -11.72 3.61
CA LYS A 72 -19.60 -13.11 3.24
C LYS A 72 -18.36 -13.99 3.14
N ALA A 73 -17.23 -13.44 2.71
CA ALA A 73 -15.96 -14.16 2.67
C ALA A 73 -15.47 -14.49 4.10
N ASP A 74 -15.65 -13.55 5.04
CA ASP A 74 -15.25 -13.73 6.43
C ASP A 74 -16.09 -12.86 7.37
N SER A 75 -16.85 -13.48 8.29
CA SER A 75 -17.75 -12.76 9.20
C SER A 75 -17.06 -11.91 10.28
N ASN A 76 -15.72 -12.00 10.42
CA ASN A 76 -14.94 -11.08 11.26
C ASN A 76 -14.65 -9.75 10.58
N ILE A 77 -14.87 -9.67 9.26
CA ILE A 77 -14.78 -8.44 8.47
C ILE A 77 -16.16 -7.82 8.41
N ARG A 78 -16.27 -6.55 8.77
CA ARG A 78 -17.53 -5.79 8.72
C ARG A 78 -17.38 -4.49 7.98
N TYR A 79 -18.31 -4.20 7.09
CA TYR A 79 -18.35 -2.91 6.42
C TYR A 79 -18.63 -1.79 7.44
N LEU A 80 -17.88 -0.69 7.36
CA LEU A 80 -18.07 0.47 8.23
C LEU A 80 -18.68 1.65 7.47
N THR A 81 -18.00 2.11 6.41
CA THR A 81 -18.45 3.22 5.56
C THR A 81 -17.62 3.29 4.28
N ASP A 82 -18.06 4.08 3.31
CA ASP A 82 -17.21 4.53 2.22
C ASP A 82 -16.35 5.73 2.68
N LEU A 83 -15.10 5.78 2.24
CA LEU A 83 -14.23 6.95 2.36
C LEU A 83 -14.66 8.04 1.38
N THR A 84 -14.18 9.28 1.60
CA THR A 84 -14.47 10.41 0.71
C THR A 84 -14.20 10.07 -0.75
N GLU A 85 -15.20 10.32 -1.60
CA GLU A 85 -15.10 10.05 -3.03
C GLU A 85 -14.06 10.93 -3.71
N THR A 86 -13.31 10.33 -4.64
CA THR A 86 -12.49 11.06 -5.60
C THR A 86 -13.21 11.11 -6.94
N THR A 87 -13.49 12.32 -7.44
CA THR A 87 -14.11 12.49 -8.77
C THR A 87 -13.14 13.06 -9.79
N LEU A 88 -13.07 12.47 -10.99
CA LEU A 88 -12.24 12.95 -12.09
C LEU A 88 -12.93 12.75 -13.45
N THR A 89 -12.79 13.70 -14.37
CA THR A 89 -13.22 13.49 -15.76
C THR A 89 -12.13 12.74 -16.52
N ARG A 90 -12.46 11.61 -17.16
CA ARG A 90 -11.48 10.80 -17.90
C ARG A 90 -12.13 9.99 -19.02
N ALA A 91 -11.43 9.88 -20.14
CA ALA A 91 -11.84 9.05 -21.28
C ALA A 91 -13.31 9.30 -21.70
N GLY A 92 -13.70 10.59 -21.80
CA GLY A 92 -15.06 10.99 -22.14
C GLY A 92 -16.09 10.88 -21.00
N THR A 93 -15.76 10.24 -19.88
CA THR A 93 -16.65 10.13 -18.71
C THR A 93 -16.46 11.34 -17.79
N LYS A 94 -17.48 12.20 -17.70
CA LYS A 94 -17.49 13.33 -16.75
C LYS A 94 -17.73 12.82 -15.33
N LYS A 95 -17.02 13.41 -14.36
CA LYS A 95 -17.18 13.10 -12.91
C LYS A 95 -17.15 11.59 -12.59
N ARG A 96 -16.19 10.85 -13.17
CA ARG A 96 -15.97 9.45 -12.81
C ARG A 96 -15.60 9.37 -11.33
N VAL A 97 -16.34 8.56 -10.58
CA VAL A 97 -16.18 8.39 -9.13
C VAL A 97 -15.23 7.23 -8.84
N TYR A 98 -14.32 7.45 -7.92
CA TYR A 98 -13.45 6.47 -7.30
C TYR A 98 -13.72 6.50 -5.80
N LYS A 99 -14.07 5.35 -5.23
CA LYS A 99 -14.40 5.22 -3.81
C LYS A 99 -13.76 3.96 -3.25
N HIS A 100 -13.47 3.98 -1.96
CA HIS A 100 -12.93 2.85 -1.22
C HIS A 100 -13.77 2.63 0.02
N SER A 101 -13.98 1.37 0.36
CA SER A 101 -14.71 0.99 1.56
C SER A 101 -13.75 0.80 2.73
N LEU A 102 -14.13 1.35 3.87
CA LEU A 102 -13.48 1.16 5.15
C LEU A 102 -14.16 0.00 5.87
N TYR A 103 -13.36 -0.94 6.37
CA TYR A 103 -13.84 -2.10 7.09
C TYR A 103 -13.31 -2.11 8.52
N ALA A 104 -14.10 -2.71 9.41
CA ALA A 104 -13.73 -3.06 10.76
C ALA A 104 -13.47 -4.57 10.85
N ILE A 105 -12.29 -4.96 11.34
CA ILE A 105 -11.86 -6.35 11.45
C ILE A 105 -11.73 -6.71 12.93
N ARG A 106 -12.49 -7.71 13.36
CA ARG A 106 -12.50 -8.19 14.74
C ARG A 106 -11.28 -9.05 15.03
N ASP A 107 -10.61 -8.73 16.13
CA ASP A 107 -9.42 -9.40 16.64
C ASP A 107 -9.60 -9.66 18.15
N GLU A 108 -10.24 -10.79 18.49
CA GLU A 108 -10.67 -11.11 19.86
C GLU A 108 -11.54 -9.98 20.46
N ASP A 109 -10.96 -9.18 21.36
CA ASP A 109 -11.57 -8.02 22.04
C ASP A 109 -11.20 -6.66 21.42
N LYS A 110 -10.39 -6.66 20.35
CA LYS A 110 -9.93 -5.46 19.64
C LYS A 110 -10.60 -5.35 18.28
N LEU A 111 -10.76 -4.10 17.83
CA LEU A 111 -11.27 -3.78 16.51
C LEU A 111 -10.20 -3.02 15.73
N TRP A 112 -9.86 -3.53 14.56
CA TRP A 112 -8.94 -2.89 13.63
C TRP A 112 -9.72 -2.27 12.48
N HIS A 113 -9.23 -1.16 11.93
CA HIS A 113 -9.86 -0.49 10.80
C HIS A 113 -8.88 -0.38 9.65
N CYS A 114 -9.32 -0.73 8.44
CA CYS A 114 -8.52 -0.60 7.23
C CYS A 114 -9.38 -0.42 5.98
N ALA A 115 -8.88 0.35 5.02
CA ALA A 115 -9.41 0.28 3.66
C ALA A 115 -8.81 -0.95 2.99
N VAL A 116 -9.68 -1.82 2.50
CA VAL A 116 -9.30 -3.08 1.86
C VAL A 116 -10.19 -3.35 0.65
N GLU A 117 -9.58 -3.86 -0.42
CA GLU A 117 -10.27 -4.24 -1.65
C GLU A 117 -9.52 -5.34 -2.38
N TYR A 118 -10.21 -6.10 -3.23
CA TYR A 118 -9.58 -7.06 -4.13
C TYR A 118 -8.92 -6.36 -5.33
N ALA A 119 -7.80 -6.91 -5.78
CA ALA A 119 -7.23 -6.57 -7.07
C ALA A 119 -8.17 -7.03 -8.20
N THR A 120 -9.03 -6.13 -8.67
CA THR A 120 -10.02 -6.39 -9.72
C THR A 120 -9.48 -7.06 -10.99
N PRO A 121 -8.21 -6.87 -11.44
CA PRO A 121 -7.71 -7.58 -12.61
C PRO A 121 -7.66 -9.10 -12.47
N LEU A 122 -7.62 -9.64 -11.24
CA LEU A 122 -7.67 -11.09 -11.02
C LEU A 122 -9.04 -11.67 -11.42
N GLN A 123 -10.11 -10.87 -11.35
CA GLN A 123 -11.43 -11.29 -11.82
C GLN A 123 -11.42 -11.51 -13.33
N SER A 124 -10.68 -10.69 -14.08
CA SER A 124 -10.48 -10.90 -15.52
C SER A 124 -9.71 -12.20 -15.79
N LEU A 125 -8.65 -12.49 -15.03
CA LEU A 125 -7.93 -13.77 -15.15
C LEU A 125 -8.83 -14.97 -14.85
N TYR A 126 -9.69 -14.85 -13.83
CA TYR A 126 -10.67 -15.88 -13.52
C TYR A 126 -11.66 -16.06 -14.68
N ALA A 127 -12.28 -14.98 -15.16
CA ALA A 127 -13.25 -15.03 -16.25
C ALA A 127 -12.66 -15.61 -17.53
N MET A 128 -11.43 -15.23 -17.89
CA MET A 128 -10.71 -15.83 -19.02
C MET A 128 -10.53 -17.33 -18.85
N SER A 129 -10.31 -17.82 -17.63
CA SER A 129 -10.15 -19.27 -17.40
C SER A 129 -11.44 -20.08 -17.49
N GLN A 130 -12.59 -19.39 -17.49
CA GLN A 130 -13.90 -20.00 -17.64
C GLN A 130 -14.43 -19.90 -19.08
N ASP A 131 -13.78 -19.11 -19.94
CA ASP A 131 -14.17 -18.92 -21.33
C ASP A 131 -13.40 -19.88 -22.24
N GLU A 132 -14.11 -20.81 -22.88
CA GLU A 132 -13.52 -21.78 -23.81
C GLU A 132 -12.77 -21.11 -24.97
N GLY A 133 -13.21 -19.92 -25.40
CA GLY A 133 -12.59 -19.17 -26.49
C GLY A 133 -11.28 -18.48 -26.12
N ALA A 134 -11.01 -18.29 -24.82
CA ALA A 134 -9.75 -17.72 -24.35
C ALA A 134 -8.59 -18.73 -24.41
N ALA A 135 -8.89 -20.03 -24.44
CA ALA A 135 -7.90 -21.11 -24.35
C ALA A 135 -6.90 -20.84 -23.21
N PHE A 136 -7.43 -20.60 -22.00
CA PHE A 136 -6.68 -20.18 -20.82
C PHE A 136 -6.97 -21.15 -19.66
N SER A 137 -5.99 -21.97 -19.28
CA SER A 137 -6.18 -23.02 -18.27
C SER A 137 -6.16 -22.48 -16.83
N ARG A 138 -6.53 -23.33 -15.87
CA ARG A 138 -6.42 -23.01 -14.43
C ARG A 138 -4.95 -22.85 -14.00
N GLU A 139 -4.06 -23.64 -14.55
CA GLU A 139 -2.62 -23.58 -14.31
C GLU A 139 -2.05 -22.27 -14.88
N GLU A 140 -2.41 -21.91 -16.11
CA GLU A 140 -2.04 -20.63 -16.72
C GLU A 140 -2.59 -19.44 -15.93
N ARG A 141 -3.81 -19.55 -15.40
CA ARG A 141 -4.39 -18.54 -14.49
C ARG A 141 -3.50 -18.30 -13.27
N LEU A 142 -3.07 -19.36 -12.59
CA LEU A 142 -2.22 -19.25 -11.42
C LEU A 142 -0.87 -18.61 -11.76
N GLU A 143 -0.26 -19.01 -12.89
CA GLU A 143 0.99 -18.42 -13.36
C GLU A 143 0.85 -16.94 -13.68
N GLN A 144 -0.23 -16.55 -14.37
CA GLN A 144 -0.53 -15.15 -14.68
C GLN A 144 -0.89 -14.35 -13.43
N ALA A 145 -1.55 -14.93 -12.42
CA ALA A 145 -1.81 -14.24 -11.15
C ALA A 145 -0.51 -13.95 -10.39
N LYS A 146 0.41 -14.92 -10.33
CA LYS A 146 1.76 -14.75 -9.76
C LYS A 146 2.59 -13.74 -10.55
N LEU A 147 2.48 -13.74 -11.88
CA LEU A 147 3.14 -12.74 -12.72
C LEU A 147 2.56 -11.35 -12.50
N PHE A 148 1.22 -11.23 -12.42
CA PHE A 148 0.52 -9.97 -12.16
C PHE A 148 0.99 -9.36 -10.84
N TYR A 149 1.05 -10.16 -9.76
CA TYR A 149 1.55 -9.72 -8.46
C TYR A 149 2.98 -9.15 -8.56
N ARG A 150 3.91 -9.93 -9.15
CA ARG A 150 5.32 -9.53 -9.29
C ARG A 150 5.46 -8.24 -10.11
N THR A 151 4.82 -8.17 -11.27
CA THR A 151 4.85 -6.99 -12.13
C THR A 151 4.24 -5.77 -11.43
N LEU A 152 3.10 -5.93 -10.74
CA LEU A 152 2.47 -4.83 -10.02
C LEU A 152 3.36 -4.32 -8.88
N GLU A 153 3.99 -5.23 -8.14
CA GLU A 153 4.92 -4.89 -7.07
C GLU A 153 6.12 -4.09 -7.60
N GLU A 154 6.72 -4.52 -8.72
CA GLU A 154 7.81 -3.80 -9.39
C GLU A 154 7.39 -2.40 -9.84
N ILE A 155 6.23 -2.27 -10.48
CA ILE A 155 5.68 -0.97 -10.92
C ILE A 155 5.48 -0.04 -9.72
N LEU A 156 4.88 -0.53 -8.64
CA LEU A 156 4.59 0.29 -7.46
C LEU A 156 5.85 0.66 -6.68
N LYS A 157 6.87 -0.21 -6.60
CA LYS A 157 8.19 0.10 -6.04
C LYS A 157 8.88 1.24 -6.80
N GLY A 158 8.69 1.31 -8.12
CA GLY A 158 9.18 2.41 -8.95
C GLY A 158 8.39 3.73 -8.84
N SER A 159 7.21 3.73 -8.19
CA SER A 159 6.31 4.88 -8.18
C SER A 159 6.43 5.73 -6.92
N LYS A 160 7.14 6.86 -7.01
CA LYS A 160 7.32 7.81 -5.90
C LYS A 160 6.00 8.33 -5.30
N GLU A 161 4.96 8.45 -6.12
CA GLU A 161 3.65 8.97 -5.71
C GLU A 161 2.83 7.93 -4.92
N CYS A 162 3.11 6.64 -5.11
CA CYS A 162 2.38 5.54 -4.46
C CYS A 162 3.10 4.99 -3.23
N VAL A 163 4.41 5.24 -3.08
CA VAL A 163 5.20 4.76 -1.94
C VAL A 163 4.51 5.12 -0.61
N GLY A 164 4.35 4.11 0.27
CA GLY A 164 3.79 4.28 1.60
C GLY A 164 2.26 4.43 1.66
N THR A 165 1.54 4.31 0.55
CA THR A 165 0.07 4.49 0.50
C THR A 165 -0.71 3.18 0.30
N TYR A 166 -0.02 2.07 0.06
CA TYR A 166 -0.61 0.77 -0.20
C TYR A 166 0.08 -0.35 0.58
N ARG A 167 -0.60 -1.49 0.73
CA ARG A 167 -0.03 -2.78 1.13
C ARG A 167 -0.60 -3.86 0.21
N LEU A 168 0.25 -4.60 -0.48
CA LEU A 168 -0.19 -5.80 -1.22
C LEU A 168 -0.26 -6.98 -0.25
N ILE A 169 -1.35 -7.75 -0.32
CA ILE A 169 -1.60 -8.94 0.51
C ILE A 169 -1.85 -10.09 -0.45
N ALA A 170 -0.79 -10.82 -0.81
CA ALA A 170 -0.88 -11.99 -1.67
C ALA A 170 -0.96 -13.26 -0.82
N TYR A 171 -1.94 -14.10 -1.11
CA TYR A 171 -2.17 -15.34 -0.38
C TYR A 171 -2.69 -16.45 -1.30
N GLU A 172 -2.49 -17.68 -0.86
CA GLU A 172 -3.04 -18.88 -1.45
C GLU A 172 -3.80 -19.59 -0.33
N GLU A 173 -5.12 -19.70 -0.46
CA GLU A 173 -5.93 -20.37 0.55
C GLU A 173 -5.60 -21.86 0.50
N SER A 174 -5.15 -22.42 1.64
CA SER A 174 -4.96 -23.87 1.74
C SER A 174 -6.29 -24.56 1.51
N GLY A 175 -6.30 -25.72 0.83
CA GLY A 175 -7.54 -26.46 0.53
C GLY A 175 -8.36 -26.88 1.75
N GLU A 176 -7.81 -26.75 2.96
CA GLU A 176 -8.56 -26.81 4.21
C GLU A 176 -9.12 -25.41 4.50
N ALA A 177 -10.45 -25.28 4.47
CA ALA A 177 -11.17 -24.06 4.77
C ALA A 177 -10.97 -23.68 6.25
N GLU A 178 -9.88 -22.97 6.54
CA GLU A 178 -9.63 -22.42 7.86
C GLU A 178 -10.63 -21.28 8.10
N THR A 179 -11.45 -21.42 9.14
CA THR A 179 -12.45 -20.40 9.47
C THR A 179 -11.76 -19.07 9.73
N HIS A 180 -12.27 -18.01 9.11
CA HIS A 180 -11.77 -16.65 9.28
C HIS A 180 -10.31 -16.44 8.82
N PHE A 181 -9.85 -17.21 7.83
CA PHE A 181 -8.51 -17.06 7.26
C PHE A 181 -8.24 -15.62 6.79
N LEU A 182 -9.16 -15.03 6.04
CA LEU A 182 -8.95 -13.72 5.41
C LEU A 182 -8.77 -12.59 6.43
N SER A 183 -9.60 -12.53 7.48
CA SER A 183 -9.46 -11.55 8.55
C SER A 183 -8.13 -11.71 9.28
N ARG A 184 -7.69 -12.94 9.54
CA ARG A 184 -6.39 -13.23 10.17
C ARG A 184 -5.23 -12.78 9.30
N GLU A 185 -5.30 -13.01 7.99
CA GLU A 185 -4.28 -12.60 7.04
C GLU A 185 -4.15 -11.07 6.98
N ILE A 186 -5.29 -10.36 6.91
CA ILE A 186 -5.30 -8.90 6.96
C ILE A 186 -4.76 -8.38 8.30
N LEU A 187 -5.16 -8.97 9.42
CA LEU A 187 -4.68 -8.59 10.76
C LEU A 187 -3.17 -8.79 10.91
N TRP A 188 -2.62 -9.88 10.37
CA TRP A 188 -1.18 -10.12 10.36
C TRP A 188 -0.44 -8.96 9.67
N HIS A 189 -0.92 -8.57 8.48
CA HIS A 189 -0.37 -7.43 7.74
C HIS A 189 -0.52 -6.09 8.48
N LEU A 190 -1.66 -5.83 9.11
CA LEU A 190 -1.90 -4.60 9.88
C LEU A 190 -0.98 -4.50 11.10
N ARG A 191 -0.75 -5.62 11.80
CA ARG A 191 0.16 -5.68 12.95
C ARG A 191 1.60 -5.48 12.51
N GLN A 192 2.01 -6.14 11.42
CA GLN A 192 3.35 -5.98 10.85
C GLN A 192 3.61 -4.52 10.46
N GLN A 193 2.67 -3.90 9.74
CA GLN A 193 2.75 -2.49 9.34
C GLN A 193 2.90 -1.56 10.53
N ARG A 194 2.11 -1.76 11.59
CA ARG A 194 2.24 -0.97 12.82
C ARG A 194 3.62 -1.11 13.46
N HIS A 195 4.22 -2.30 13.42
CA HIS A 195 5.56 -2.55 13.97
C HIS A 195 6.67 -1.91 13.13
N GLU A 196 6.61 -2.05 11.80
CA GLU A 196 7.53 -1.42 10.85
C GLU A 196 7.57 0.11 11.02
N GLU A 197 6.41 0.74 11.21
CA GLU A 197 6.35 2.21 11.35
C GLU A 197 6.72 2.71 12.75
N TYR A 198 6.45 1.90 13.80
CA TYR A 198 6.89 2.20 15.16
C TYR A 198 8.44 2.16 15.27
N THR A 199 9.08 1.12 14.71
CA THR A 199 10.55 0.99 14.72
C THR A 199 11.26 2.10 13.94
N LEU A 200 10.70 2.53 12.80
CA LEU A 200 11.22 3.69 12.05
C LEU A 200 11.14 5.01 12.85
N ARG A 201 10.17 5.14 13.75
CA ARG A 201 10.02 6.32 14.61
C ARG A 201 11.00 6.34 15.78
N GLU A 202 11.30 5.18 16.36
CA GLU A 202 12.33 5.04 17.41
C GLU A 202 13.74 5.27 16.84
N GLY A 203 14.05 4.76 15.64
CA GLY A 203 15.34 5.00 14.97
C GLY A 203 15.57 6.45 14.51
N ASN A 204 14.51 7.25 14.36
CA ASN A 204 14.56 8.66 13.97
C ASN A 204 14.38 9.64 15.15
N GLN A 205 14.30 9.15 16.40
CA GLN A 205 14.48 10.05 17.53
C GLN A 205 15.97 10.42 17.60
N PRO A 206 16.36 11.70 17.49
CA PRO A 206 17.68 12.10 17.96
C PRO A 206 17.70 11.77 19.45
N HIS A 207 18.48 10.76 19.83
CA HIS A 207 18.89 10.61 21.21
C HIS A 207 19.53 11.93 21.62
N ASN A 208 18.80 12.76 22.37
CA ASN A 208 19.43 13.72 23.26
C ASN A 208 19.87 12.89 24.45
N PRO A 209 21.17 12.55 24.60
CA PRO A 209 21.62 12.06 25.88
C PRO A 209 21.39 13.18 26.88
N SER A 210 20.44 12.97 27.79
CA SER A 210 20.41 13.71 29.04
C SER A 210 21.61 13.28 29.85
N THR A 211 22.75 13.91 29.58
CA THR A 211 23.90 13.92 30.48
C THR A 211 24.07 15.36 30.95
N THR A 212 23.63 15.57 32.19
CA THR A 212 24.03 16.68 33.03
C THR A 212 25.56 16.70 33.09
N LEU A 213 26.19 17.56 32.29
CA LEU A 213 27.61 17.88 32.41
C LEU A 213 27.72 19.31 32.94
N SER A 214 28.24 19.38 34.17
CA SER A 214 28.59 20.58 34.91
C SER A 214 29.38 21.56 34.04
N SER A 215 29.03 22.84 34.12
CA SER A 215 29.59 23.96 33.34
C SER A 215 31.01 24.35 33.78
N THR A 216 31.94 23.40 33.89
CA THR A 216 33.32 23.70 34.23
C THR A 216 34.20 22.62 33.61
N GLU A 217 34.97 23.01 32.59
CA GLU A 217 36.06 22.30 31.89
C GLU A 217 35.86 22.17 30.37
N LEU A 218 35.94 23.32 29.70
CA LEU A 218 36.35 23.40 28.29
C LEU A 218 37.41 24.51 28.19
N ASN A 219 38.62 24.22 28.68
CA ASN A 219 39.80 25.03 28.40
C ASN A 219 40.49 24.42 27.19
N ILE A 220 40.14 24.90 25.99
CA ILE A 220 40.91 24.66 24.77
C ILE A 220 41.91 25.80 24.65
N GLN A 221 43.19 25.48 24.88
CA GLN A 221 44.31 26.35 24.57
C GLN A 221 44.35 26.60 23.05
N ILE A 222 44.05 27.82 22.64
CA ILE A 222 44.31 28.29 21.27
C ILE A 222 45.55 29.17 21.36
N SER A 223 46.64 28.71 20.74
CA SER A 223 47.88 29.47 20.57
C SER A 223 47.61 30.77 19.80
N GLU A 224 48.05 31.89 20.38
CA GLU A 224 48.10 33.20 19.73
C GLU A 224 49.19 33.24 18.65
N SER A 225 48.86 32.86 17.43
CA SER A 225 49.58 33.30 16.24
C SER A 225 48.67 33.13 15.03
N ASP A 226 48.42 34.23 14.32
CA ASP A 226 47.60 34.35 13.09
C ASP A 226 46.17 34.92 13.25
N LEU A 227 46.04 36.11 13.85
CA LEU A 227 44.94 37.01 13.50
C LEU A 227 45.36 37.97 12.36
N PRO A 228 44.57 38.09 11.28
CA PRO A 228 44.79 39.12 10.27
C PRO A 228 44.38 40.51 10.79
N GLN A 229 45.21 41.52 10.53
CA GLN A 229 44.96 42.92 10.91
C GLN A 229 43.84 43.56 10.09
N PRO A 230 43.04 44.48 10.67
CA PRO A 230 42.01 45.22 9.93
C PRO A 230 42.59 46.30 9.02
N LEU A 231 41.99 46.44 7.84
CA LEU A 231 42.28 47.47 6.84
C LEU A 231 41.98 48.87 7.39
N ARG A 232 42.98 49.77 7.35
CA ARG A 232 42.82 51.19 7.62
C ARG A 232 41.90 51.83 6.59
N SER A 233 40.90 52.53 7.08
CA SER A 233 40.16 53.55 6.35
C SER A 233 40.91 54.88 6.46
N ASP A 234 41.44 55.39 5.35
CA ASP A 234 41.84 56.80 5.26
C ASP A 234 41.00 57.48 4.18
N CYS A 235 40.17 58.42 4.64
CA CYS A 235 39.58 59.47 3.82
C CYS A 235 40.62 60.58 3.62
N PHE A 236 40.86 60.99 2.37
CA PHE A 236 40.72 62.36 1.85
C PHE A 236 40.87 62.32 0.33
#